data_AF-G0TBN5-F1
#
_entry.id   AF-G0TBN5-F1
#
_cell.length_a   1.000
_cell.length_b   1.000
_cell.length_c   1.000
_cell.angle_alpha   90.00
_cell.angle_beta   90.00
_cell.angle_gamma   90.00
#
_symmetry.space_group_name_H-M   'P 1'
#
loop_
_entity.id
_entity.type
_entity.pdbx_description
1 polymer ?
#
loop_
_entity_poly.entity_id
_entity_poly.type
_entity_poly.pdbx_seq_one_letter_code
_entity_poly.pdbx_strand_id
1 'polypeptide(L)'
;LVKPIELWTGKQLFSVLLRPHANMRVYVNLTVREKNYSKSGETMCPNDGFVYFRNSELICGQLGKATLGNGNKDGLYSILLRDYNAYAAAACMNKLAKLSARWIGNHGFSIGIDDVQPGGRLNENKKARILEGYGKCDELIQSYNKGMLKLQPGCDAAQTLEAQISSFLNNIRETTAKVCMEELHWRNSPLIMSQCGSKGSPINISQ
;
A
#
# COMPACT_ATOMS: atom_id res chain seq x y z
N LEU A 1 -22.05 -18.55 0.63
CA LEU A 1 -23.36 -17.98 0.97
C LEU A 1 -24.41 -18.78 0.23
N VAL A 2 -25.39 -19.37 0.91
CA VAL A 2 -26.32 -20.36 0.30
C VAL A 2 -27.65 -19.72 -0.10
N LYS A 3 -28.05 -18.63 0.56
CA LYS A 3 -29.28 -17.89 0.28
C LYS A 3 -28.98 -16.40 0.24
N PRO A 4 -29.67 -15.60 -0.59
CA PRO A 4 -30.72 -15.99 -1.56
C PRO A 4 -30.18 -16.65 -2.84
N ILE A 5 -28.91 -16.44 -3.16
CA ILE A 5 -28.21 -17.06 -4.28
C ILE A 5 -26.94 -17.71 -3.73
N GLU A 6 -26.57 -18.85 -4.30
CA GLU A 6 -25.31 -19.52 -3.98
C GLU A 6 -24.13 -18.69 -4.50
N LEU A 7 -23.35 -18.14 -3.56
CA LEU A 7 -22.16 -17.34 -3.85
C LEU A 7 -20.96 -17.87 -3.09
N TRP A 8 -19.80 -17.86 -3.74
CA TRP A 8 -18.50 -18.16 -3.13
C TRP A 8 -17.70 -16.89 -2.91
N THR A 9 -16.91 -16.87 -1.85
CA THR A 9 -16.00 -15.76 -1.58
C THR A 9 -14.62 -16.01 -2.21
N GLY A 10 -13.90 -14.95 -2.54
CA GLY A 10 -12.50 -15.06 -2.96
C GLY A 10 -11.63 -15.77 -1.91
N LYS A 11 -11.93 -15.59 -0.61
CA LYS A 11 -11.21 -16.26 0.48
C LYS A 11 -11.41 -17.78 0.46
N GLN A 12 -12.62 -18.25 0.14
CA GLN A 12 -12.89 -19.68 0.00
C GLN A 12 -12.09 -20.30 -1.15
N LEU A 13 -11.95 -19.58 -2.27
CA LEU A 13 -11.12 -20.04 -3.40
C LEU A 13 -9.66 -20.27 -3.00
N PHE A 14 -9.08 -19.44 -2.14
CA PHE A 14 -7.71 -19.63 -1.66
C PHE A 14 -7.52 -20.95 -0.91
N SER A 15 -8.54 -21.42 -0.20
CA SER A 15 -8.51 -22.71 0.49
C SER A 15 -8.38 -23.87 -0.50
N VAL A 16 -9.08 -23.77 -1.64
CA VAL A 16 -9.00 -24.76 -2.74
C VAL A 16 -7.64 -24.69 -3.47
N LEU A 17 -7.06 -23.50 -3.63
CA LEU A 17 -5.74 -23.34 -4.26
C LEU A 17 -4.64 -24.04 -3.44
N LEU A 18 -4.67 -23.87 -2.12
CA LEU A 18 -3.72 -24.45 -1.19
C LEU A 18 -3.94 -25.95 -1.00
N ARG A 19 -5.19 -26.37 -0.83
CA ARG A 19 -5.57 -27.76 -0.56
C ARG A 19 -6.78 -28.17 -1.42
N PRO A 20 -6.57 -28.60 -2.68
CA PRO A 20 -7.65 -28.92 -3.61
C PRO A 20 -8.39 -30.23 -3.29
N HIS A 21 -7.77 -31.17 -2.59
CA HIS A 21 -8.38 -32.45 -2.23
C HIS A 21 -7.96 -32.90 -0.82
N ALA A 22 -8.83 -33.69 -0.16
CA ALA A 22 -8.62 -34.12 1.23
C ALA A 22 -7.30 -34.88 1.44
N ASN A 23 -6.86 -35.66 0.45
CA ASN A 23 -5.61 -36.43 0.53
C ASN A 23 -4.34 -35.57 0.53
N MET A 24 -4.42 -34.27 0.16
CA MET A 24 -3.28 -33.38 0.18
C MET A 24 -2.99 -32.96 1.62
N ARG A 25 -1.84 -33.39 2.14
CA ARG A 25 -1.36 -33.10 3.50
C ARG A 25 -0.61 -31.76 3.56
N VAL A 26 -1.24 -30.70 3.07
CA VAL A 26 -0.72 -29.32 3.18
C VAL A 26 -1.66 -28.54 4.09
N TYR A 27 -1.19 -28.23 5.30
CA TYR A 27 -1.93 -27.55 6.37
C TYR A 27 -1.20 -26.27 6.78
N VAL A 28 -1.32 -25.24 5.96
CA VAL A 28 -0.67 -23.96 6.18
C VAL A 28 -1.32 -23.24 7.36
N ASN A 29 -0.51 -22.82 8.31
CA ASN A 29 -0.90 -21.92 9.39
C ASN A 29 0.03 -20.72 9.33
N LEU A 30 -0.52 -19.52 9.14
CA LEU A 30 0.28 -18.29 9.11
C LEU A 30 -0.54 -17.07 9.54
N THR A 31 0.16 -16.12 10.13
CA THR A 31 -0.36 -14.79 10.46
C THR A 31 0.55 -13.74 9.85
N VAL A 32 0.04 -12.88 8.97
CA VAL A 32 0.80 -11.81 8.32
C VAL A 32 0.02 -10.50 8.40
N ARG A 33 0.73 -9.41 8.70
CA ARG A 33 0.16 -8.05 8.70
C ARG A 33 0.47 -7.41 7.36
N GLU A 34 -0.57 -7.09 6.60
CA GLU A 34 -0.44 -6.35 5.34
C GLU A 34 -0.30 -4.85 5.58
N LYS A 35 0.07 -4.12 4.52
CA LYS A 35 0.28 -2.66 4.55
C LYS A 35 -0.96 -1.88 4.99
N ASN A 36 -2.16 -2.40 4.71
CA ASN A 36 -3.45 -1.78 5.04
C ASN A 36 -3.99 -2.15 6.44
N TYR A 37 -3.25 -2.93 7.24
CA TYR A 37 -3.66 -3.30 8.59
C TYR A 37 -3.83 -2.07 9.48
N SER A 38 -5.00 -1.93 10.13
CA SER A 38 -5.32 -0.81 11.02
C SER A 38 -4.55 -0.81 12.34
N LYS A 39 -3.63 -1.78 12.55
CA LYS A 39 -2.87 -2.01 13.79
C LYS A 39 -3.74 -2.34 15.01
N SER A 40 -5.02 -2.64 14.78
CA SER A 40 -6.01 -2.94 15.81
C SER A 40 -6.93 -4.06 15.36
N GLY A 41 -7.47 -4.81 16.32
CA GLY A 41 -8.52 -5.81 16.08
C GLY A 41 -8.06 -7.13 15.47
N GLU A 42 -6.79 -7.30 15.09
CA GLU A 42 -6.22 -8.52 14.50
C GLU A 42 -7.18 -9.14 13.47
N THR A 43 -7.80 -10.29 13.77
CA THR A 43 -8.72 -11.00 12.87
C THR A 43 -9.98 -10.22 12.51
N MET A 44 -10.35 -9.22 13.31
CA MET A 44 -11.50 -8.32 13.13
C MET A 44 -11.07 -6.92 12.68
N CYS A 45 -9.92 -6.81 12.01
CA CYS A 45 -9.46 -5.55 11.41
C CYS A 45 -10.53 -4.95 10.46
N PRO A 46 -10.94 -3.68 10.64
CA PRO A 46 -11.93 -3.04 9.75
C PRO A 46 -11.51 -3.01 8.27
N ASN A 47 -10.22 -2.89 8.02
CA ASN A 47 -9.64 -2.89 6.66
C ASN A 47 -9.30 -4.30 6.15
N ASP A 48 -9.59 -5.35 6.92
CA ASP A 48 -9.25 -6.74 6.57
C ASP A 48 -7.76 -6.90 6.22
N GLY A 49 -6.86 -6.20 6.93
CA GLY A 49 -5.42 -6.19 6.66
C GLY A 49 -4.60 -7.20 7.47
N PHE A 50 -5.25 -7.98 8.33
CA PHE A 50 -4.61 -9.07 9.08
C PHE A 50 -4.92 -10.39 8.41
N VAL A 51 -3.91 -10.99 7.79
CA VAL A 51 -4.02 -12.26 7.10
C VAL A 51 -3.84 -13.39 8.09
N TYR A 52 -4.86 -14.24 8.20
CA TYR A 52 -4.85 -15.41 9.06
C TYR A 52 -5.26 -16.66 8.28
N PHE A 53 -4.28 -17.54 8.03
CA PHE A 53 -4.54 -18.88 7.56
C PHE A 53 -4.52 -19.87 8.72
N ARG A 54 -5.52 -20.76 8.74
CA ARG A 54 -5.58 -21.88 9.66
C ARG A 54 -5.88 -23.15 8.89
N ASN A 55 -5.02 -24.17 9.00
CA ASN A 55 -5.17 -25.44 8.30
C ASN A 55 -5.44 -25.31 6.78
N SER A 56 -4.72 -24.39 6.12
CA SER A 56 -4.89 -24.02 4.71
C SER A 56 -6.19 -23.30 4.35
N GLU A 57 -6.97 -22.86 5.32
CA GLU A 57 -8.15 -22.02 5.11
C GLU A 57 -7.84 -20.56 5.40
N LEU A 58 -8.20 -19.66 4.47
CA LEU A 58 -8.08 -18.22 4.66
C LEU A 58 -9.28 -17.70 5.47
N ILE A 59 -9.07 -17.50 6.76
CA ILE A 59 -10.14 -17.08 7.69
C ILE A 59 -10.44 -15.59 7.54
N CYS A 60 -9.39 -14.76 7.55
CA CYS A 60 -9.50 -13.32 7.32
C CYS A 60 -8.22 -12.76 6.66
N GLY A 61 -8.34 -11.54 6.16
CA GLY A 61 -7.28 -10.81 5.50
C GLY A 61 -7.41 -10.72 3.98
N GLN A 62 -6.95 -9.60 3.44
CA GLN A 62 -6.69 -9.38 2.03
C GLN A 62 -5.25 -9.77 1.73
N LEU A 63 -5.02 -10.49 0.64
CA LEU A 63 -3.67 -10.92 0.29
C LEU A 63 -2.99 -9.87 -0.59
N GLY A 64 -1.87 -9.34 -0.12
CA GLY A 64 -1.06 -8.36 -0.83
C GLY A 64 0.39 -8.81 -0.97
N LYS A 65 1.26 -7.83 -1.17
CA LYS A 65 2.71 -8.06 -1.32
C LYS A 65 3.33 -8.68 -0.06
N ALA A 66 2.85 -8.40 1.15
CA ALA A 66 3.48 -8.98 2.34
C ALA A 66 3.24 -10.49 2.43
N THR A 67 2.09 -10.97 1.97
CA THR A 67 1.75 -12.40 2.01
C THR A 67 2.26 -13.15 0.78
N LEU A 68 2.10 -12.58 -0.42
CA LEU A 68 2.36 -13.25 -1.70
C LEU A 68 3.61 -12.75 -2.42
N GLY A 69 4.16 -11.61 -2.01
CA GLY A 69 5.30 -10.99 -2.67
C GLY A 69 6.64 -11.48 -2.14
N ASN A 70 7.70 -10.95 -2.74
CA ASN A 70 9.06 -11.15 -2.27
C ASN A 70 9.36 -10.26 -1.05
N GLY A 71 10.22 -10.75 -0.15
CA GLY A 71 10.81 -9.99 0.95
C GLY A 71 10.29 -10.33 2.34
N ASN A 72 9.17 -11.06 2.44
CA ASN A 72 8.65 -11.52 3.73
C ASN A 72 8.98 -13.00 3.96
N LYS A 73 9.78 -13.29 4.98
CA LYS A 73 10.15 -14.67 5.37
C LYS A 73 8.95 -15.46 5.94
N ASP A 74 7.97 -14.74 6.47
CA ASP A 74 6.73 -15.30 7.01
C ASP A 74 5.58 -15.28 5.97
N GLY A 75 5.90 -14.97 4.71
CA GLY A 75 4.95 -15.00 3.60
C GLY A 75 4.50 -16.42 3.25
N LEU A 76 3.39 -16.53 2.53
CA LEU A 76 2.76 -17.80 2.17
C LEU A 76 3.72 -18.73 1.41
N TYR A 77 4.42 -18.20 0.42
CA TYR A 77 5.34 -19.01 -0.40
C TYR A 77 6.58 -19.43 0.36
N SER A 78 7.09 -18.60 1.27
CA SER A 78 8.21 -18.95 2.14
C SER A 78 7.87 -20.08 3.09
N ILE A 79 6.67 -20.07 3.67
CA ILE A 79 6.16 -21.13 4.55
C ILE A 79 5.93 -22.42 3.75
N LEU A 80 5.31 -22.34 2.57
CA LEU A 80 5.11 -23.52 1.70
C LEU A 80 6.45 -24.16 1.29
N LEU A 81 7.44 -23.33 0.97
CA LEU A 81 8.77 -23.79 0.59
C LEU A 81 9.50 -24.45 1.78
N ARG A 82 9.41 -23.87 2.98
CA ARG A 82 10.08 -24.34 4.20
C ARG A 82 9.47 -25.60 4.77
N ASP A 83 8.14 -25.66 4.86
CA ASP A 83 7.44 -26.66 5.67
C ASP A 83 6.95 -27.86 4.84
N TYR A 84 6.80 -27.72 3.51
CA TYR A 84 6.22 -28.76 2.65
C TYR A 84 7.16 -29.24 1.54
N ASN A 85 7.55 -28.35 0.62
CA ASN A 85 8.61 -28.53 -0.39
C ASN A 85 8.48 -27.47 -1.50
N ALA A 86 9.50 -27.37 -2.35
CA ALA A 86 9.52 -26.50 -3.52
C ALA A 86 8.39 -26.81 -4.53
N TYR A 87 8.01 -28.08 -4.69
CA TYR A 87 6.95 -28.47 -5.62
C TYR A 87 5.59 -27.94 -5.18
N ALA A 88 5.25 -28.02 -3.89
CA ALA A 88 4.01 -27.50 -3.31
C ALA A 88 3.93 -25.98 -3.44
N ALA A 89 5.03 -25.27 -3.18
CA ALA A 89 5.12 -23.83 -3.40
C ALA A 89 4.91 -23.47 -4.87
N ALA A 90 5.65 -24.11 -5.79
CA ALA A 90 5.54 -23.84 -7.23
C ALA A 90 4.14 -24.18 -7.78
N ALA A 91 3.54 -25.29 -7.34
CA ALA A 91 2.19 -25.68 -7.72
C ALA A 91 1.16 -24.64 -7.24
N CYS A 92 1.26 -24.16 -5.99
CA CYS A 92 0.39 -23.11 -5.47
C CYS A 92 0.56 -21.80 -6.26
N MET A 93 1.79 -21.37 -6.51
CA MET A 93 2.10 -20.17 -7.32
C MET A 93 1.48 -20.25 -8.71
N ASN A 94 1.62 -21.38 -9.39
CA ASN A 94 1.09 -21.57 -10.74
C ASN A 94 -0.45 -21.54 -10.76
N LYS A 95 -1.11 -22.20 -9.79
CA LYS A 95 -2.57 -22.16 -9.68
C LYS A 95 -3.07 -20.74 -9.41
N LEU A 96 -2.42 -20.01 -8.50
CA LEU A 96 -2.80 -18.63 -8.21
C LEU A 96 -2.57 -17.72 -9.42
N ALA A 97 -1.44 -17.83 -10.11
CA ALA A 97 -1.15 -17.04 -11.30
C ALA A 97 -2.22 -17.22 -12.39
N LYS A 98 -2.59 -18.47 -12.68
CA LYS A 98 -3.65 -18.80 -13.65
C LYS A 98 -5.02 -18.25 -13.23
N LEU A 99 -5.39 -18.42 -11.96
CA LEU A 99 -6.65 -17.89 -11.43
C LEU A 99 -6.67 -16.36 -11.54
N SER A 100 -5.63 -15.68 -11.06
CA SER A 100 -5.53 -14.23 -11.08
C SER A 100 -5.58 -13.66 -12.50
N ALA A 101 -4.89 -14.29 -13.46
CA ALA A 101 -4.94 -13.89 -14.86
C ALA A 101 -6.36 -14.00 -15.43
N ARG A 102 -7.06 -15.12 -15.18
CA ARG A 102 -8.44 -15.31 -15.65
C ARG A 102 -9.42 -14.36 -14.96
N TRP A 103 -9.26 -14.15 -13.65
CA TRP A 103 -10.11 -13.28 -12.85
C TRP A 103 -9.99 -11.83 -13.30
N ILE A 104 -8.77 -11.30 -13.39
CA ILE A 104 -8.52 -9.92 -13.84
C ILE A 104 -8.99 -9.74 -15.29
N GLY A 105 -8.77 -10.73 -16.16
CA GLY A 105 -9.25 -10.67 -17.55
C GLY A 105 -10.79 -10.56 -17.66
N ASN A 106 -11.54 -11.16 -16.74
CA ASN A 106 -13.00 -11.07 -16.71
C ASN A 106 -13.51 -9.83 -15.95
N HIS A 107 -12.83 -9.44 -14.86
CA HIS A 107 -13.24 -8.31 -14.03
C HIS A 107 -12.90 -6.96 -14.67
N GLY A 108 -11.77 -6.88 -15.37
CA GLY A 108 -11.20 -5.64 -15.87
C GLY A 108 -10.44 -4.87 -14.79
N PHE A 109 -9.25 -4.38 -15.13
CA PHE A 109 -8.50 -3.45 -14.30
C PHE A 109 -7.74 -2.50 -15.24
N SER A 110 -8.00 -1.20 -15.14
CA SER A 110 -7.41 -0.18 -16.01
C SER A 110 -7.15 1.11 -15.24
N ILE A 111 -6.32 1.98 -15.78
CA ILE A 111 -6.04 3.32 -15.25
C ILE A 111 -6.48 4.33 -16.32
N GLY A 112 -7.35 5.26 -15.93
CA GLY A 112 -7.76 6.39 -16.76
C GLY A 112 -6.99 7.67 -16.44
N ILE A 113 -7.18 8.70 -17.27
CA ILE A 113 -6.71 10.06 -16.96
C ILE A 113 -7.46 10.62 -15.75
N ASP A 114 -8.75 10.30 -15.62
CA ASP A 114 -9.59 10.72 -14.49
C ASP A 114 -9.08 10.18 -13.15
N ASP A 115 -8.38 9.04 -13.15
CA ASP A 115 -7.80 8.44 -11.94
C ASP A 115 -6.61 9.24 -11.36
N VAL A 116 -6.01 10.11 -12.17
CA VAL A 116 -4.86 10.95 -11.80
C VAL A 116 -5.18 12.44 -11.84
N GLN A 117 -6.40 12.81 -12.21
CA GLN A 117 -6.84 14.19 -12.26
C GLN A 117 -7.21 14.69 -10.85
N PRO A 118 -6.57 15.75 -10.33
CA PRO A 118 -6.87 16.26 -9.00
C PRO A 118 -8.25 16.96 -8.97
N GLY A 119 -9.00 16.72 -7.91
CA GLY A 119 -10.26 17.43 -7.63
C GLY A 119 -10.05 18.92 -7.36
N GLY A 120 -11.13 19.70 -7.45
CA GLY A 120 -11.10 21.15 -7.20
C GLY A 120 -10.61 21.48 -5.78
N ARG A 121 -11.09 20.74 -4.78
CA ARG A 121 -10.70 20.90 -3.37
C ARG A 121 -9.20 20.65 -3.17
N LEU A 122 -8.66 19.58 -3.74
CA LEU A 122 -7.22 19.30 -3.69
C LEU A 122 -6.41 20.44 -4.32
N ASN A 123 -6.86 21.00 -5.45
CA ASN A 123 -6.19 22.11 -6.11
C ASN A 123 -6.20 23.40 -5.28
N GLU A 124 -7.31 23.73 -4.64
CA GLU A 124 -7.41 24.91 -3.76
C GLU A 124 -6.49 24.77 -2.53
N ASN A 125 -6.54 23.61 -1.85
CA ASN A 125 -5.68 23.31 -0.71
C ASN A 125 -4.20 23.34 -1.09
N LYS A 126 -3.85 22.76 -2.26
CA LYS A 126 -2.49 22.81 -2.81
C LYS A 126 -2.03 24.26 -3.02
N LYS A 127 -2.85 25.09 -3.68
CA LYS A 127 -2.52 26.50 -3.95
C LYS A 127 -2.29 27.28 -2.65
N ALA A 128 -3.19 27.14 -1.68
CA ALA A 128 -3.07 27.80 -0.38
C ALA A 128 -1.76 27.41 0.32
N ARG A 129 -1.44 26.11 0.34
CA ARG A 129 -0.23 25.61 1.03
C ARG A 129 1.06 26.01 0.33
N ILE A 130 1.08 26.07 -1.00
CA ILE A 130 2.22 26.55 -1.78
C ILE A 130 2.46 28.05 -1.54
N LEU A 131 1.39 28.86 -1.48
CA LEU A 131 1.48 30.31 -1.20
C LEU A 131 2.02 30.59 0.20
N GLU A 132 1.50 29.89 1.23
CA GLU A 132 2.07 29.92 2.58
C GLU A 132 3.54 29.49 2.56
N GLY A 133 3.85 28.54 1.69
CA GLY A 133 5.19 28.03 1.47
C GLY A 133 6.18 29.11 1.03
N TYR A 134 5.83 29.81 -0.06
CA TYR A 134 6.66 30.88 -0.58
C TYR A 134 6.86 32.01 0.43
N GLY A 135 5.81 32.42 1.15
CA GLY A 135 5.92 33.46 2.18
C GLY A 135 6.97 33.13 3.26
N LYS A 136 6.98 31.89 3.75
CA LYS A 136 7.97 31.44 4.74
C LYS A 136 9.39 31.33 4.17
N CYS A 137 9.52 30.89 2.91
CA CYS A 137 10.83 30.90 2.23
C CYS A 137 11.38 32.33 2.10
N ASP A 138 10.53 33.30 1.76
CA ASP A 138 10.92 34.70 1.65
C ASP A 138 11.34 35.29 3.01
N GLU A 139 10.64 34.95 4.09
CA GLU A 139 11.03 35.34 5.46
C GLU A 139 12.41 34.78 5.85
N LEU A 140 12.71 33.53 5.50
CA LEU A 140 14.01 32.90 5.73
C LEU A 140 15.12 33.58 4.93
N ILE A 141 14.86 33.89 3.65
CA ILE A 141 15.80 34.60 2.78
C ILE A 141 16.06 36.01 3.31
N GLN A 142 15.02 36.72 3.77
CA GLN A 142 15.17 38.03 4.41
C GLN A 142 15.99 37.95 5.70
N SER A 143 15.78 36.92 6.51
CA SER A 143 16.53 36.70 7.76
C SER A 143 18.00 36.40 7.49
N TYR A 144 18.29 35.64 6.43
CA TYR A 144 19.65 35.41 5.93
C TYR A 144 20.31 36.72 5.47
N ASN A 145 19.63 37.51 4.64
CA ASN A 145 20.15 38.79 4.14
C ASN A 145 20.42 39.80 5.25
N LYS A 146 19.65 39.75 6.35
CA LYS A 146 19.85 40.59 7.56
C LYS A 146 20.89 40.03 8.53
N GLY A 147 21.47 38.86 8.26
CA GLY A 147 22.42 38.19 9.15
C GLY A 147 21.81 37.66 10.47
N MET A 148 20.48 37.59 10.57
CA MET A 148 19.76 37.14 11.77
C MET A 148 19.39 35.65 11.72
N LEU A 149 19.82 34.92 10.68
CA LEU A 149 19.53 33.50 10.52
C LEU A 149 20.25 32.66 11.58
N LYS A 150 19.50 31.87 12.33
CA LYS A 150 20.08 30.93 13.30
C LYS A 150 20.75 29.76 12.57
N LEU A 151 22.06 29.66 12.73
CA LEU A 151 22.89 28.61 12.14
C LEU A 151 22.54 27.23 12.70
N GLN A 152 22.50 26.23 11.82
CA GLN A 152 22.46 24.83 12.24
C GLN A 152 23.87 24.36 12.65
N PRO A 153 23.99 23.50 13.67
CA PRO A 153 25.29 23.00 14.10
C PRO A 153 26.03 22.30 12.95
N GLY A 154 27.26 22.72 12.67
CA GLY A 154 28.10 22.11 11.62
C GLY A 154 27.81 22.58 10.19
N CYS A 155 26.91 23.55 9.99
CA CYS A 155 26.63 24.15 8.69
C CYS A 155 27.03 25.62 8.65
N ASP A 156 27.43 26.10 7.47
CA ASP A 156 27.56 27.54 7.23
C ASP A 156 26.18 28.22 7.08
N ALA A 157 26.16 29.54 6.92
CA ALA A 157 24.91 30.30 6.80
C ALA A 157 24.09 29.95 5.55
N ALA A 158 24.76 29.70 4.42
CA ALA A 158 24.10 29.40 3.16
C ALA A 158 23.54 27.97 3.16
N GLN A 159 24.33 27.01 3.64
CA GLN A 159 23.93 25.62 3.88
C GLN A 159 22.77 25.55 4.88
N THR A 160 22.80 26.35 5.94
CA THR A 160 21.68 26.42 6.90
C THR A 160 20.41 26.91 6.22
N LEU A 161 20.50 27.95 5.38
CA LEU A 161 19.36 28.46 4.62
C LEU A 161 18.80 27.37 3.68
N GLU A 162 19.67 26.74 2.89
CA GLU A 162 19.29 25.68 1.96
C GLU A 162 18.66 24.48 2.67
N ALA A 163 19.22 24.05 3.81
CA ALA A 163 18.68 22.95 4.60
C ALA A 163 17.30 23.29 5.18
N GLN A 164 17.10 24.51 5.69
CA GLN A 164 15.80 24.95 6.23
C GLN A 164 14.75 25.05 5.12
N ILE A 165 15.07 25.68 3.99
CA ILE A 165 14.16 25.78 2.84
C ILE A 165 13.82 24.38 2.30
N SER A 166 14.82 23.51 2.09
CA SER A 166 14.61 22.16 1.58
C SER A 166 13.75 21.32 2.51
N SER A 167 14.01 21.39 3.82
CA SER A 167 13.18 20.70 4.83
C SER A 167 11.73 21.17 4.77
N PHE A 168 11.52 22.47 4.65
CA PHE A 168 10.20 23.07 4.62
C PHE A 168 9.43 22.75 3.32
N LEU A 169 10.07 22.82 2.15
CA LEU A 169 9.48 22.42 0.87
C LEU A 169 9.15 20.91 0.85
N ASN A 170 10.00 20.07 1.44
CA ASN A 170 9.71 18.64 1.60
C ASN A 170 8.47 18.41 2.48
N ASN A 171 8.30 19.19 3.55
CA ASN A 171 7.12 19.11 4.40
C ASN A 171 5.84 19.51 3.64
N ILE A 172 5.89 20.57 2.82
CA ILE A 172 4.77 20.95 1.95
C ILE A 172 4.38 19.80 1.02
N ARG A 173 5.38 19.17 0.38
CA ARG A 173 5.17 18.02 -0.50
C ARG A 173 4.50 16.87 0.26
N GLU A 174 5.01 16.49 1.43
CA GLU A 174 4.45 15.40 2.24
C GLU A 174 3.02 15.69 2.70
N THR A 175 2.75 16.92 3.13
CA THR A 175 1.41 17.34 3.56
C THR A 175 0.42 17.29 2.39
N THR A 176 0.81 17.80 1.23
CA THR A 176 -0.02 17.77 0.01
C THR A 176 -0.26 16.33 -0.44
N ALA A 177 0.76 15.47 -0.35
CA ALA A 177 0.65 14.05 -0.66
C ALA A 177 -0.37 13.34 0.24
N LYS A 178 -0.40 13.64 1.55
CA LYS A 178 -1.40 13.08 2.48
C LYS A 178 -2.83 13.48 2.08
N VAL A 179 -3.05 14.77 1.83
CA VAL A 179 -4.37 15.27 1.40
C VAL A 179 -4.80 14.64 0.06
N CYS A 180 -3.87 14.47 -0.88
CA CYS A 180 -4.13 13.75 -2.14
C CYS A 180 -4.61 12.32 -1.88
N MET A 181 -3.89 11.57 -1.02
CA MET A 181 -4.23 10.18 -0.72
C MET A 181 -5.57 10.03 0.05
N GLU A 182 -5.95 11.03 0.84
CA GLU A 182 -7.23 11.05 1.57
C GLU A 182 -8.42 11.42 0.67
N GLU A 183 -8.19 12.20 -0.39
CA GLU A 183 -9.24 12.61 -1.33
C GLU A 183 -9.57 11.54 -2.36
N LEU A 184 -8.59 10.69 -2.71
CA LEU A 184 -8.79 9.62 -3.69
C LEU A 184 -9.83 8.62 -3.22
N HIS A 185 -10.79 8.32 -4.09
CA HIS A 185 -11.80 7.30 -3.82
C HIS A 185 -11.14 5.92 -3.65
N TRP A 186 -11.64 5.09 -2.74
CA TRP A 186 -11.08 3.76 -2.45
C TRP A 186 -11.06 2.79 -3.64
N ARG A 187 -11.83 3.07 -4.70
CA ARG A 187 -11.84 2.32 -5.98
C ARG A 187 -10.87 2.85 -7.04
N ASN A 188 -10.12 3.91 -6.75
CA ASN A 188 -9.15 4.47 -7.67
C ASN A 188 -8.05 3.46 -7.98
N SER A 189 -7.77 3.21 -9.26
CA SER A 189 -6.84 2.17 -9.68
C SER A 189 -5.40 2.39 -9.19
N PRO A 190 -4.79 3.58 -9.35
CA PRO A 190 -3.48 3.88 -8.77
C PRO A 190 -3.40 3.66 -7.25
N LEU A 191 -4.43 4.07 -6.51
CA LEU A 191 -4.51 3.87 -5.07
C LEU A 191 -4.48 2.37 -4.71
N ILE A 192 -5.32 1.57 -5.37
CA ILE A 192 -5.38 0.11 -5.17
C ILE A 192 -4.01 -0.53 -5.45
N MET A 193 -3.35 -0.15 -6.55
CA MET A 193 -2.02 -0.69 -6.91
C MET A 193 -0.96 -0.38 -5.86
N SER A 194 -0.98 0.84 -5.32
CA SER A 194 -0.02 1.23 -4.29
C SER A 194 -0.30 0.58 -2.92
N GLN A 195 -1.57 0.36 -2.59
CA GLN A 195 -1.97 -0.32 -1.36
C GLN A 195 -1.67 -1.82 -1.39
N CYS A 196 -1.96 -2.51 -2.51
CA CYS A 196 -1.66 -3.94 -2.66
C CYS A 196 -0.17 -4.23 -2.89
N GLY A 197 0.60 -3.20 -3.26
CA GLY A 197 2.05 -3.29 -3.44
C GLY A 197 2.47 -3.89 -4.79
N SER A 198 1.58 -3.88 -5.79
CA SER A 198 1.89 -4.37 -7.13
C SER A 198 2.83 -3.43 -7.89
N LYS A 199 2.49 -2.14 -7.95
CA LYS A 199 3.30 -1.08 -8.58
C LYS A 199 2.84 0.29 -8.10
N GLY A 200 3.79 1.23 -8.00
CA GLY A 200 3.51 2.59 -7.54
C GLY A 200 3.60 2.75 -6.02
N SER A 201 4.20 3.85 -5.60
CA SER A 201 4.25 4.29 -4.21
C SER A 201 3.27 5.44 -3.98
N PRO A 202 2.90 5.75 -2.72
CA PRO A 202 2.09 6.94 -2.42
C PRO A 202 2.73 8.22 -2.97
N ILE A 203 4.07 8.27 -3.01
CA ILE A 203 4.82 9.37 -3.59
C ILE A 203 4.54 9.49 -5.10
N ASN A 204 4.49 8.38 -5.83
CA ASN A 204 4.20 8.41 -7.27
C ASN A 204 2.78 8.86 -7.61
N ILE A 205 1.82 8.67 -6.69
CA ILE A 205 0.44 9.14 -6.86
C ILE A 205 0.36 10.64 -6.59
N SER A 206 1.14 11.14 -5.62
CA SER A 206 1.16 12.55 -5.25
C SER A 206 1.98 13.46 -6.19
N GLN A 207 2.84 12.86 -7.01
CA GLN A 207 3.71 13.54 -7.98
C GLN A 207 2.99 13.75 -9.29
#